data_AF-A0A7I7XZ88-F1
#
_entry.id   AF-A0A7I7XZ88-F1
#
_cell.length_a   1.000
_cell.length_b   1.000
_cell.length_c   1.000
_cell.angle_alpha   90.00
_cell.angle_beta   90.00
_cell.angle_gamma   90.00
#
_symmetry.space_group_name_H-M   'P 1'
#
loop_
_entity.id
_entity.type
_entity.pdbx_description
1 polymer ?
#
loop_
_entity_poly.entity_id
_entity_poly.type
_entity_poly.pdbx_seq_one_letter_code
_entity_poly.pdbx_strand_id
1 'polypeptide(L)'
;MPICGRTIVAGALALGAVIGWPTPAAADTALVASSPPAGTVLHVAPTRVTATLDQPVGSFATLTVVGPDSYTWTTGQVEVSGSQLSAPLMPLRHVGGYTARYRALTVDGNEVAGSWSFMVSAPELAGL
;
A
#
# COMPACT_ATOMS: atom_id res chain seq x y z
N MET A 1 -45.92 -52.34 3.97
CA MET A 1 -45.01 -52.49 2.84
C MET A 1 -43.59 -52.71 3.39
N PRO A 2 -43.02 -53.93 3.37
CA PRO A 2 -41.56 -54.08 3.29
C PRO A 2 -41.15 -53.60 1.88
N ILE A 3 -39.91 -53.22 1.53
CA ILE A 3 -38.74 -54.09 1.34
C ILE A 3 -37.48 -53.21 1.14
N CYS A 4 -36.35 -53.71 1.64
CA CYS A 4 -35.01 -53.68 1.04
C CYS A 4 -34.47 -52.40 0.37
N GLY A 5 -33.56 -51.74 1.07
CA GLY A 5 -32.12 -51.78 0.75
C GLY A 5 -31.64 -51.28 -0.62
N ARG A 6 -30.90 -50.17 -0.61
CA ARG A 6 -29.65 -50.05 -1.39
C ARG A 6 -28.70 -49.06 -0.73
N THR A 7 -27.64 -49.58 -0.12
CA THR A 7 -26.44 -48.84 0.27
C THR A 7 -25.54 -48.66 -0.97
N ILE A 8 -24.61 -47.68 -0.90
CA ILE A 8 -23.35 -47.46 -1.67
C ILE A 8 -23.42 -46.22 -2.60
N VAL A 9 -22.51 -45.23 -2.65
CA VAL A 9 -21.25 -44.86 -1.95
C VAL A 9 -20.87 -43.43 -2.41
N ALA A 10 -19.99 -42.79 -1.63
CA ALA A 10 -19.01 -41.74 -2.01
C ALA A 10 -19.45 -40.27 -2.17
N GLY A 11 -18.71 -39.40 -1.47
CA GLY A 11 -18.37 -38.07 -1.98
C GLY A 11 -18.45 -36.90 -1.01
N ALA A 12 -18.11 -37.04 0.27
CA ALA A 12 -18.09 -35.89 1.19
C ALA A 12 -16.71 -35.67 1.80
N LEU A 13 -15.92 -34.76 1.19
CA LEU A 13 -14.87 -33.97 1.84
C LEU A 13 -14.34 -32.94 0.82
N ALA A 14 -15.14 -31.92 0.53
CA ALA A 14 -14.64 -30.71 -0.10
C ALA A 14 -13.91 -29.87 0.95
N LEU A 15 -12.61 -30.11 1.14
CA LEU A 15 -11.72 -29.17 1.83
C LEU A 15 -11.47 -27.98 0.89
N GLY A 16 -12.42 -27.05 0.86
CA GLY A 16 -12.21 -25.73 0.30
C GLY A 16 -11.27 -24.95 1.21
N ALA A 17 -9.96 -25.07 0.98
CA ALA A 17 -8.97 -24.19 1.58
C ALA A 17 -9.21 -22.78 1.04
N VAL A 18 -10.02 -22.00 1.75
CA VAL A 18 -10.08 -20.54 1.57
C VAL A 18 -8.71 -20.03 2.01
N ILE A 19 -7.82 -19.82 1.04
CA ILE A 19 -6.62 -19.02 1.23
C ILE A 19 -7.12 -17.59 1.44
N GLY A 20 -7.43 -17.26 2.70
CA GLY A 20 -7.71 -15.90 3.09
C GLY A 20 -6.45 -15.09 2.84
N TRP A 21 -6.46 -14.28 1.78
CA TRP A 21 -5.47 -13.21 1.67
C TRP A 21 -5.62 -12.35 2.92
N PRO A 22 -4.55 -12.11 3.70
CA PRO A 22 -4.62 -11.16 4.79
C PRO A 22 -4.93 -9.81 4.15
N THR A 23 -6.19 -9.39 4.20
CA THR A 23 -6.53 -8.00 3.92
C THR A 23 -5.82 -7.19 4.99
N PRO A 24 -5.01 -6.18 4.62
CA PRO A 24 -4.44 -5.31 5.63
C PRO A 24 -5.63 -4.72 6.38
N ALA A 25 -5.72 -5.01 7.69
CA ALA A 25 -6.72 -4.39 8.54
C ALA A 25 -6.60 -2.88 8.32
N ALA A 26 -7.67 -2.27 7.82
CA ALA A 26 -7.76 -0.84 7.64
C ALA A 26 -7.78 -0.22 9.04
N ALA A 27 -6.59 -0.06 9.62
CA ALA A 27 -6.40 0.79 10.78
C ALA A 27 -6.69 2.22 10.31
N ASP A 28 -7.55 2.93 11.06
CA ASP A 28 -7.92 4.33 10.90
C ASP A 28 -6.99 5.12 9.97
N THR A 29 -7.50 5.55 8.82
CA THR A 29 -6.71 6.24 7.80
C THR A 29 -6.32 7.62 8.32
N ALA A 30 -5.18 7.70 9.02
CA ALA A 30 -4.62 8.96 9.51
C ALA A 30 -4.11 9.87 8.38
N LEU A 31 -4.06 9.37 7.14
CA LEU A 31 -3.62 10.11 5.96
C LEU A 31 -4.72 11.06 5.48
N VAL A 32 -4.49 12.37 5.62
CA VAL A 32 -5.38 13.43 5.12
C VAL A 32 -5.13 13.70 3.64
N ALA A 33 -3.85 13.73 3.25
CA ALA A 33 -3.45 13.99 1.88
C ALA A 33 -2.12 13.31 1.55
N SER A 34 -1.94 12.94 0.29
CA SER A 34 -0.66 12.45 -0.23
C SER A 34 -0.24 13.19 -1.48
N SER A 35 1.07 13.33 -1.65
CA SER A 35 1.70 13.78 -2.89
C SER A 35 2.76 12.75 -3.28
N PRO A 36 2.59 12.02 -4.40
CA PRO A 36 1.44 12.07 -5.32
C PRO A 36 0.10 11.65 -4.69
N PRO A 37 -1.03 12.11 -5.24
CA PRO A 37 -2.34 11.70 -4.77
C PRO A 37 -2.59 10.21 -5.02
N ALA A 38 -3.29 9.57 -4.09
CA ALA A 38 -3.67 8.17 -4.21
C ALA A 38 -4.47 7.92 -5.51
N GLY A 39 -4.18 6.82 -6.19
CA GLY A 39 -4.84 6.40 -7.44
C GLY A 39 -4.50 7.25 -8.67
N THR A 40 -3.58 8.22 -8.56
CA THR A 40 -3.19 9.07 -9.70
C THR A 40 -2.21 8.34 -10.61
N VAL A 41 -2.34 8.59 -11.92
CA VAL A 41 -1.36 8.20 -12.94
C VAL A 41 -0.45 9.39 -13.24
N LEU A 42 0.85 9.20 -13.03
CA LEU A 42 1.88 10.22 -13.26
C LEU A 42 2.67 9.87 -14.52
N HIS A 43 2.72 10.82 -15.46
CA HIS A 43 3.60 10.71 -16.64
C HIS A 43 5.06 11.01 -16.33
N VAL A 44 5.31 11.69 -15.21
CA VAL A 44 6.65 12.04 -14.73
C VAL A 44 6.84 11.45 -13.33
N ALA A 45 7.90 10.67 -13.18
CA ALA A 45 8.26 10.08 -11.90
C ALA A 45 8.57 11.17 -10.86
N PRO A 46 7.93 11.16 -9.68
CA PRO A 46 8.27 12.06 -8.59
C PRO A 46 9.63 11.73 -7.99
N THR A 47 10.37 12.74 -7.55
CA THR A 47 11.65 12.58 -6.83
C THR A 47 11.47 12.49 -5.31
N ARG A 48 10.25 12.71 -4.80
CA ARG A 48 9.90 12.68 -3.39
C ARG A 48 8.44 12.31 -3.23
N VAL A 49 8.13 11.58 -2.16
CA VAL A 49 6.75 11.36 -1.70
C VAL A 49 6.52 12.09 -0.40
N THR A 50 5.30 12.56 -0.23
CA THR A 50 4.86 13.28 0.95
C THR A 50 3.51 12.73 1.42
N ALA A 51 3.39 12.44 2.70
CA ALA A 51 2.15 12.12 3.37
C ALA A 51 1.84 13.21 4.39
N THR A 52 0.60 13.71 4.37
CA THR A 52 0.09 14.64 5.37
C THR A 52 -0.89 13.88 6.23
N LEU A 53 -0.60 13.81 7.53
CA LEU A 53 -1.43 13.13 8.50
C LEU A 53 -2.38 14.12 9.18
N ASP A 54 -3.44 13.59 9.79
CA ASP A 54 -4.42 14.36 10.57
C ASP A 54 -3.81 14.91 11.86
N GLN A 55 -2.88 14.15 12.44
CA GLN A 55 -2.23 14.48 13.70
C GLN A 55 -0.74 14.76 13.50
N PRO A 56 -0.13 15.62 14.36
CA PRO A 56 1.30 15.84 14.36
C PRO A 56 2.05 14.56 14.73
N VAL A 57 3.12 14.31 13.99
CA VAL A 57 4.00 13.16 14.19
C VAL A 57 5.00 13.51 15.28
N GLY A 58 5.21 12.56 16.20
CA GLY A 58 6.22 12.62 17.24
C GLY A 58 7.60 12.23 16.72
N SER A 59 8.39 11.55 17.56
CA SER A 59 9.81 11.31 17.30
C SER A 59 10.11 10.17 16.33
N PHE A 60 9.10 9.41 15.89
CA PHE A 60 9.29 8.23 15.05
C PHE A 60 8.35 8.23 13.85
N ALA A 61 8.94 8.06 12.66
CA ALA A 61 8.22 7.78 11.45
C ALA A 61 9.05 6.92 10.50
N THR A 62 8.35 6.23 9.62
CA THR A 62 8.88 5.49 8.48
C THR A 62 7.97 5.78 7.29
N LEU A 63 8.56 6.05 6.13
CA LEU A 63 7.87 6.16 4.86
C LEU A 63 8.69 5.43 3.80
N THR A 64 8.08 4.45 3.15
CA THR A 64 8.73 3.55 2.21
C THR A 64 7.88 3.39 0.96
N VAL A 65 8.50 3.40 -0.22
CA VAL A 65 7.79 3.19 -1.49
C VAL A 65 8.27 1.91 -2.12
N VAL A 66 7.33 1.02 -2.44
CA VAL A 66 7.58 -0.26 -3.10
C VAL A 66 7.11 -0.17 -4.54
N GLY A 67 7.97 -0.55 -5.48
CA GLY A 67 7.69 -0.53 -6.91
C GLY A 67 7.02 -1.80 -7.43
N PRO A 68 6.68 -1.84 -8.73
CA PRO A 68 6.11 -3.03 -9.37
C PRO A 68 7.08 -4.22 -9.38
N ASP A 69 8.37 -3.93 -9.32
CA ASP A 69 9.49 -4.88 -9.16
C ASP A 69 9.63 -5.44 -7.74
N SER A 70 8.77 -5.04 -6.80
CA SER A 70 8.82 -5.40 -5.37
C SER A 70 10.05 -4.88 -4.61
N TYR A 71 10.89 -4.03 -5.20
CA TYR A 71 11.96 -3.34 -4.47
C TYR A 71 11.47 -2.04 -3.83
N THR A 72 12.23 -1.61 -2.82
CA THR A 72 12.05 -0.31 -2.18
C THR A 72 12.77 0.77 -2.98
N TRP A 73 12.04 1.83 -3.33
CA TRP A 73 12.49 2.96 -4.14
C TRP A 73 12.74 4.23 -3.31
N THR A 74 12.55 4.20 -1.99
CA THR A 74 12.94 5.32 -1.12
C THR A 74 14.44 5.36 -0.92
N THR A 75 15.03 6.54 -1.06
CA THR A 75 16.44 6.80 -0.83
C THR A 75 16.59 7.78 0.33
N GLY A 76 17.16 7.33 1.44
CA GLY A 76 17.40 8.17 2.62
C GLY A 76 16.35 8.06 3.72
N GLN A 77 16.49 8.96 4.71
CA GLN A 77 15.62 9.01 5.89
C GLN A 77 14.31 9.76 5.59
N VAL A 78 13.24 9.38 6.28
CA VAL A 78 12.00 10.16 6.27
C VAL A 78 12.21 11.45 7.08
N GLU A 79 11.80 12.56 6.49
CA GLU A 79 11.77 13.86 7.13
C GLU A 79 10.37 14.11 7.69
N VAL A 80 10.32 14.54 8.95
CA VAL A 80 9.09 14.83 9.67
C VAL A 80 9.02 16.33 9.94
N SER A 81 7.93 16.97 9.53
CA SER A 81 7.65 18.39 9.78
C SER A 81 6.20 18.55 10.24
N GLY A 82 6.00 18.61 11.56
CA GLY A 82 4.66 18.67 12.15
C GLY A 82 3.87 17.39 11.86
N SER A 83 2.77 17.51 11.10
CA SER A 83 1.96 16.36 10.64
C SER A 83 2.38 15.80 9.29
N GLN A 84 3.45 16.33 8.68
CA GLN A 84 3.89 15.94 7.35
C GLN A 84 5.12 15.02 7.40
N LEU A 85 5.03 13.91 6.67
CA LEU A 85 6.10 12.96 6.41
C LEU A 85 6.56 13.13 4.97
N SER A 86 7.87 13.15 4.72
CA SER A 86 8.37 13.12 3.35
C SER A 86 9.61 12.25 3.20
N ALA A 87 9.70 11.53 2.10
CA ALA A 87 10.82 10.64 1.82
C ALA A 87 11.32 10.86 0.39
N PRO A 88 12.64 11.00 0.18
CA PRO A 88 13.19 11.08 -1.17
C PRO A 88 13.04 9.74 -1.89
N LEU A 89 12.85 9.80 -3.20
CA LEU A 89 12.77 8.63 -4.06
C LEU A 89 13.99 8.54 -4.97
N MET A 90 14.40 7.31 -5.25
CA MET A 90 15.26 7.01 -6.38
C MET A 90 14.53 7.34 -7.68
N PRO A 91 15.25 7.64 -8.78
CA PRO A 91 14.62 7.87 -10.07
C PRO A 91 13.81 6.64 -10.48
N LEU A 92 12.48 6.75 -10.50
CA LEU A 92 11.59 5.62 -10.81
C LEU A 92 11.75 5.27 -12.29
N ARG A 93 12.51 4.21 -12.58
CA ARG A 93 12.81 3.78 -13.97
C ARG A 93 11.78 2.81 -14.53
N HIS A 94 10.96 2.21 -13.67
CA HIS A 94 9.94 1.25 -14.07
C HIS A 94 8.58 1.94 -14.15
N VAL A 95 7.86 1.60 -15.21
CA VAL A 95 6.45 1.98 -15.33
C VAL A 95 5.61 0.95 -14.61
N GLY A 96 4.56 1.39 -13.91
CA GLY A 96 3.68 0.51 -13.17
C GLY A 96 3.18 1.12 -11.86
N GLY A 97 2.56 0.27 -11.04
CA GLY A 97 2.03 0.63 -9.74
C GLY A 97 3.13 0.72 -8.69
N TYR A 98 3.14 1.84 -7.97
CA TYR A 98 3.97 2.08 -6.80
C TYR A 98 3.07 2.16 -5.57
N THR A 99 3.50 1.55 -4.47
CA THR A 99 2.79 1.58 -3.19
C THR A 99 3.65 2.25 -2.14
N ALA A 100 3.24 3.43 -1.69
CA ALA A 100 3.82 4.10 -0.55
C ALA A 100 3.18 3.58 0.74
N ARG A 101 4.00 3.25 1.73
CA ARG A 101 3.60 2.73 3.03
C ARG A 101 4.24 3.58 4.10
N TYR A 102 3.46 4.00 5.08
CA TYR A 102 3.95 4.80 6.20
C TYR A 102 3.56 4.18 7.53
N ARG A 103 4.38 4.49 8.54
CA ARG A 103 4.12 4.19 9.94
C ARG A 103 4.70 5.33 10.77
N ALA A 104 3.94 5.86 11.70
CA ALA A 104 4.37 6.99 12.53
C ALA A 104 3.78 6.86 13.94
N LEU A 105 4.50 7.38 14.93
CA LEU A 105 3.96 7.62 16.26
C LEU A 105 3.56 9.09 16.35
N THR A 106 2.32 9.38 16.71
CA THR A 106 1.86 10.74 16.96
C THR A 106 2.46 11.28 18.25
N VAL A 107 2.38 12.59 18.46
CA VAL A 107 2.82 13.22 19.72
C VAL A 107 2.06 12.69 20.95
N ASP A 108 0.80 12.26 20.75
CA ASP A 108 -0.04 11.63 21.77
C ASP A 108 0.36 10.18 22.08
N GLY A 109 1.31 9.61 21.33
CA GLY A 109 1.79 8.24 21.50
C GLY A 109 0.96 7.19 20.76
N ASN A 110 0.02 7.60 19.90
CA ASN A 110 -0.75 6.67 19.07
C ASN A 110 0.07 6.26 17.84
N GLU A 111 0.07 4.97 17.54
CA GLU A 111 0.66 4.48 16.30
C GLU A 111 -0.34 4.59 15.15
N VAL A 112 0.05 5.30 14.10
CA VAL A 112 -0.71 5.43 12.87
C VAL A 112 0.07 4.80 11.72
N ALA A 113 -0.61 4.02 10.89
CA ALA A 113 -0.01 3.37 9.75
C ALA A 113 -1.00 3.39 8.59
N GLY A 114 -0.46 3.38 7.38
CA GLY A 114 -1.29 3.35 6.20
C GLY A 114 -0.47 3.17 4.94
N SER A 115 -1.17 3.11 3.82
CA SER A 115 -0.54 3.01 2.51
C SER A 115 -1.43 3.59 1.45
N TRP A 116 -0.81 4.14 0.40
CA TRP A 116 -1.51 4.56 -0.79
C TRP A 116 -0.72 4.13 -2.02
N SER A 117 -1.43 3.89 -3.12
CA SER A 117 -0.84 3.52 -4.40
C SER A 117 -0.95 4.68 -5.40
N PHE A 118 0.03 4.77 -6.28
CA PHE A 118 0.04 5.65 -7.45
C PHE A 118 0.66 4.91 -8.62
N MET A 119 0.33 5.29 -9.85
CA MET A 119 0.87 4.65 -11.05
C MET A 119 1.82 5.60 -11.75
N VAL A 120 2.95 5.09 -12.23
CA VAL A 120 3.85 5.83 -13.11
C VAL A 120 3.71 5.23 -14.50
N SER A 121 3.28 6.05 -15.47
CA SER A 121 3.23 5.68 -16.88
C SER A 121 4.48 6.17 -17.60
N ALA A 122 4.79 5.57 -18.74
CA ALA A 122 5.79 6.14 -19.63
C ALA A 122 5.28 7.52 -20.09
N PRO A 123 6.17 8.52 -20.25
CA PRO A 123 5.80 9.70 -21.00
C PRO A 123 5.32 9.23 -22.38
N GLU A 124 4.10 9.61 -22.75
CA GLU A 124 3.64 9.46 -24.12
C GLU A 124 4.62 10.28 -24.96
N LEU A 125 5.38 9.60 -25.83
CA LEU A 125 6.16 10.27 -26.87
C LEU A 125 5.13 10.89 -27.81
N ALA A 126 4.69 12.10 -27.50
CA ALA A 126 3.86 12.89 -28.39
C ALA A 126 4.67 13.20 -29.65
N GLY A 127 4.38 12.45 -30.72
CA GLY A 127 4.67 12.79 -32.11
C GLY A 127 6.03 12.36 -32.66
N LEU A 128 6.00 11.27 -33.45
CA LEU A 128 6.77 11.18 -34.69
C LEU A 128 5.79 11.27 -35.86
#